data_AF-A0A7K9HWR2-F1
#
_entry.id   AF-A0A7K9HWR2-F1
#
_cell.length_a   1.000
_cell.length_b   1.000
_cell.length_c   1.000
_cell.angle_alpha   90.00
_cell.angle_beta   90.00
_cell.angle_gamma   90.00
#
_symmetry.space_group_name_H-M   'P 1'
#
loop_
_entity.id
_entity.type
_entity.pdbx_description
1 polymer ?
#
loop_
_entity_poly.entity_id
_entity_poly.type
_entity_poly.pdbx_seq_one_letter_code
_entity_poly.pdbx_strand_id
1 'polypeptide(L)'
;MVWTNGIILYTRFLMWLLLLHMLIRKVMPEDNIITTKKGRVRGVNLQVLGGTVTAFLGIPYGKPPVGRLRFRKPESHEKWSDVWDATKHANSCYQLIDTTFPGFSGSEMWNPKTNLSEDCLYLNVWIPSPKPKNATVMVWIYGGGFETGSTSLPVYDGKFLARVERVIVVSMNYRIGALGFLALPGNQEAPGNAGLFDQRLALEWVQENIAAFGGNPKSVTLFGESAGSASVSYHILSPKSYPLFTRAIMQSGSANAPWAAVTAAEARNRTVALAKKLQCPTSDEAELILCLQDKDPKDILENERFVVRHEPLLHVYFCPTVDGDFLSDMPEQLLENGLFKQTQILVGVNKDEGSAFLAYGVPGFSKDNDSLINKTEFKTALTVSFPEASQLAVESIIFQYTDGENEQKPEHYRDAMDDVIGDYNIICPTLEFAKKFAGLGHKTFFYFFEHRSSKLPWPEWMGVMHGYEIEFVFGLPLERRVNYTKAEEILSRSMLRYWATFAKTGTPNGTLINGTRWPVFTSTDQKYLTLNTNTSEILTKLRAQQCRFWNGFFPKVLELTGNIDEAEREWKAGFQRWNNYMSDWKNQFNDYTSKKERCA
;
A
#
# COMPACT_ATOMS: atom_id res chain seq x y z
N MET A 1 -19.60 70.71 -38.95
CA MET A 1 -20.55 69.59 -38.75
C MET A 1 -19.87 68.24 -39.08
N VAL A 2 -18.71 67.93 -38.49
CA VAL A 2 -17.93 66.69 -38.81
C VAL A 2 -17.32 66.01 -37.57
N TRP A 3 -17.36 66.65 -36.39
CA TRP A 3 -16.66 66.12 -35.20
C TRP A 3 -17.54 65.36 -34.18
N THR A 4 -18.86 65.34 -34.37
CA THR A 4 -19.78 64.66 -33.43
C THR A 4 -20.04 63.19 -33.76
N ASN A 5 -19.78 62.74 -35.00
CA ASN A 5 -20.07 61.36 -35.41
C ASN A 5 -18.99 60.34 -34.97
N GLY A 6 -17.74 60.76 -34.76
CA GLY A 6 -16.65 59.86 -34.36
C GLY A 6 -16.74 59.39 -32.89
N ILE A 7 -17.17 60.28 -31.99
CA ILE A 7 -17.29 59.99 -30.55
C ILE A 7 -18.45 59.02 -30.27
N ILE A 8 -19.54 59.14 -31.02
CA ILE A 8 -20.71 58.25 -30.91
C ILE A 8 -20.36 56.84 -31.44
N LEU A 9 -19.54 56.73 -32.49
CA LEU A 9 -19.07 55.44 -32.98
C LEU A 9 -18.14 54.75 -31.98
N TYR A 10 -17.20 55.48 -31.38
CA TYR A 10 -16.24 54.94 -30.41
C TYR A 10 -16.91 54.47 -29.11
N THR A 11 -17.86 55.24 -28.58
CA THR A 11 -18.62 54.85 -27.38
C THR A 11 -19.54 53.66 -27.63
N ARG A 12 -20.14 53.54 -28.82
CA ARG A 12 -20.90 52.35 -29.22
C ARG A 12 -20.01 51.12 -29.37
N PHE A 13 -18.80 51.27 -29.93
CA PHE A 13 -17.85 50.18 -30.09
C PHE A 13 -17.29 49.68 -28.74
N LEU A 14 -16.98 50.59 -27.82
CA LEU A 14 -16.56 50.26 -26.44
C LEU A 14 -17.69 49.59 -25.64
N MET A 15 -18.93 50.07 -25.76
CA MET A 15 -20.09 49.40 -25.15
C MET A 15 -20.32 48.01 -25.77
N TRP A 16 -20.12 47.86 -27.07
CA TRP A 16 -20.21 46.55 -27.73
C TRP A 16 -19.12 45.61 -27.25
N LEU A 17 -17.89 46.07 -27.08
CA LEU A 17 -16.78 45.30 -26.50
C LEU A 17 -17.01 44.93 -25.04
N LEU A 18 -17.58 45.83 -24.23
CA LEU A 18 -17.98 45.56 -22.84
C LEU A 18 -19.15 44.59 -22.75
N LEU A 19 -20.15 44.71 -23.64
CA LEU A 19 -21.25 43.76 -23.77
C LEU A 19 -20.75 42.40 -24.29
N LEU A 20 -19.79 42.38 -25.21
CA LEU A 20 -19.11 41.16 -25.67
C LEU A 20 -18.29 40.54 -24.53
N HIS A 21 -17.60 41.33 -23.70
CA HIS A 21 -16.89 40.85 -22.51
C HIS A 21 -17.84 40.33 -21.43
N MET A 22 -19.01 40.94 -21.26
CA MET A 22 -20.08 40.48 -20.37
C MET A 22 -20.75 39.20 -20.90
N LEU A 23 -20.93 39.07 -22.22
CA LEU A 23 -21.43 37.87 -22.91
C LEU A 23 -20.36 36.75 -23.02
N ILE A 24 -19.07 37.09 -22.91
CA ILE A 24 -17.92 36.16 -22.83
C ILE A 24 -17.46 35.97 -21.37
N ARG A 25 -18.28 36.30 -20.38
CA ARG A 25 -18.29 35.46 -19.19
C ARG A 25 -18.77 34.10 -19.67
N LYS A 26 -17.81 33.19 -19.96
CA LYS A 26 -18.08 31.76 -19.96
C LYS A 26 -18.86 31.49 -18.67
N VAL A 27 -20.18 31.35 -18.80
CA VAL A 27 -20.98 30.64 -17.82
C VAL A 27 -20.45 29.23 -17.91
N MET A 28 -19.38 28.96 -17.15
CA MET A 28 -18.87 27.62 -16.99
C MET A 28 -20.03 26.84 -16.38
N PRO A 29 -20.46 25.74 -17.02
CA PRO A 29 -21.58 24.97 -16.51
C PRO A 29 -21.35 24.64 -15.03
N GLU A 30 -22.38 24.80 -14.19
CA GLU A 30 -22.37 24.30 -12.80
C GLU A 30 -22.23 22.76 -12.72
N ASP A 31 -22.22 22.07 -13.87
CA ASP A 31 -22.24 20.62 -14.03
C ASP A 31 -21.09 19.86 -13.34
N ASN A 32 -19.98 20.53 -12.98
CA ASN A 32 -18.83 19.90 -12.33
C ASN A 32 -18.69 20.26 -10.83
N ILE A 33 -19.73 20.85 -10.22
CA ILE A 33 -19.73 21.12 -8.77
C ILE A 33 -20.53 20.03 -8.04
N ILE A 34 -19.91 19.41 -7.04
CA ILE A 34 -20.54 18.40 -6.18
C ILE A 34 -20.56 18.93 -4.74
N THR A 35 -21.71 18.82 -4.09
CA THR A 35 -21.87 19.15 -2.66
C THR A 35 -21.60 17.91 -1.82
N THR A 36 -20.57 17.96 -1.00
CA THR A 36 -20.24 16.95 0.02
C THR A 36 -20.83 17.37 1.37
N LYS A 37 -20.71 16.54 2.41
CA LYS A 37 -21.13 16.91 3.77
C LYS A 37 -20.34 18.09 4.35
N LYS A 38 -19.09 18.30 3.91
CA LYS A 38 -18.17 19.31 4.46
C LYS A 38 -18.10 20.59 3.63
N GLY A 39 -18.43 20.53 2.35
CA GLY A 39 -18.48 21.69 1.47
C GLY A 39 -18.60 21.31 0.00
N ARG A 40 -18.56 22.31 -0.88
CA ARG A 40 -18.67 22.11 -2.33
C ARG A 40 -17.29 21.89 -2.95
N VAL A 41 -17.20 21.01 -3.93
CA VAL A 41 -15.95 20.72 -4.68
C VAL A 41 -16.20 20.89 -6.17
N ARG A 42 -15.24 21.48 -6.89
CA ARG A 42 -15.25 21.65 -8.36
C ARG A 42 -14.27 20.69 -9.00
N GLY A 43 -14.75 19.85 -9.92
CA GLY A 43 -13.92 18.94 -10.71
C GLY A 43 -13.60 19.46 -12.11
N VAL A 44 -12.85 18.65 -12.86
CA VAL A 44 -12.43 18.89 -14.24
C VAL A 44 -12.86 17.73 -15.15
N ASN A 45 -13.28 18.04 -16.38
CA ASN A 45 -13.61 17.00 -17.37
C ASN A 45 -12.35 16.58 -18.15
N LEU A 46 -12.11 15.27 -18.20
CA LEU A 46 -11.01 14.62 -18.92
C LEU A 46 -11.56 13.84 -20.12
N GLN A 47 -10.91 13.99 -21.28
CA GLN A 47 -11.24 13.20 -22.46
C GLN A 47 -10.50 11.86 -22.43
N VAL A 48 -11.24 10.75 -22.52
CA VAL A 48 -10.72 9.39 -22.36
C VAL A 48 -11.41 8.46 -23.36
N LEU A 49 -10.65 7.91 -24.30
CA LEU A 49 -11.12 6.95 -25.31
C LEU A 49 -12.39 7.42 -26.06
N GLY A 50 -12.41 8.70 -26.48
CA GLY A 50 -13.55 9.29 -27.19
C GLY A 50 -14.78 9.55 -26.33
N GLY A 51 -14.70 9.38 -25.00
CA GLY A 51 -15.71 9.81 -24.04
C GLY A 51 -15.13 10.71 -22.96
N THR A 52 -15.90 10.97 -21.90
CA THR A 52 -15.52 11.89 -20.83
C THR A 52 -15.58 11.24 -19.45
N VAL A 53 -14.62 11.59 -18.59
CA VAL A 53 -14.58 11.30 -17.16
C VAL A 53 -14.49 12.64 -16.44
N THR A 54 -15.22 12.83 -15.35
CA THR A 54 -15.02 14.00 -14.48
C THR A 54 -14.12 13.58 -13.33
N ALA A 55 -13.03 14.31 -13.13
CA ALA A 55 -12.08 14.07 -12.05
C ALA A 55 -12.18 15.18 -11.00
N PHE A 56 -12.13 14.79 -9.74
CA PHE A 56 -12.00 15.67 -8.59
C PHE A 56 -10.71 15.29 -7.89
N LEU A 57 -9.68 16.10 -8.06
CA LEU A 57 -8.32 15.83 -7.63
C LEU A 57 -8.00 16.73 -6.42
N GLY A 58 -7.49 16.18 -5.33
CA GLY A 58 -7.10 16.96 -4.15
C GLY A 58 -8.26 17.43 -3.25
N ILE A 59 -9.25 16.57 -2.97
CA ILE A 59 -10.29 16.85 -1.97
C ILE A 59 -9.76 16.57 -0.56
N PRO A 60 -9.78 17.53 0.38
CA PRO A 60 -9.32 17.29 1.74
C PRO A 60 -10.29 16.36 2.49
N TYR A 61 -9.77 15.32 3.12
CA TYR A 61 -10.55 14.44 4.00
C TYR A 61 -10.15 14.59 5.48
N GLY A 62 -8.90 14.98 5.75
CA GLY A 62 -8.37 15.22 7.10
C GLY A 62 -7.81 16.64 7.26
N LYS A 63 -7.69 17.09 8.52
CA LYS A 63 -6.92 18.30 8.84
C LYS A 63 -5.44 18.09 8.52
N PRO A 64 -4.69 19.14 8.16
CA PRO A 64 -3.23 19.06 8.02
C PRO A 64 -2.59 18.52 9.32
N PRO A 65 -1.89 17.38 9.30
CA PRO A 65 -1.27 16.77 10.48
C PRO A 65 0.07 17.46 10.85
N VAL A 66 0.06 18.79 10.94
CA VAL A 66 1.23 19.63 11.18
C VAL A 66 1.37 20.04 12.65
N GLY A 67 2.58 20.41 13.07
CA GLY A 67 2.86 20.88 14.42
C GLY A 67 2.44 19.85 15.47
N ARG A 68 1.54 20.23 16.38
CA ARG A 68 1.03 19.34 17.44
C ARG A 68 0.19 18.17 16.93
N LEU A 69 -0.28 18.21 15.69
CA LEU A 69 -1.00 17.08 15.08
C LEU A 69 -0.06 16.05 14.44
N ARG A 70 1.24 16.35 14.32
CA ARG A 70 2.22 15.38 13.82
C ARG A 70 2.26 14.16 14.75
N PHE A 71 2.32 12.97 14.15
CA PHE A 71 2.24 11.62 14.77
C PHE A 71 0.88 11.21 15.35
N ARG A 72 -0.02 12.16 15.62
CA ARG A 72 -1.36 11.85 16.17
C ARG A 72 -2.27 11.18 15.13
N LYS A 73 -3.33 10.53 15.62
CA LYS A 73 -4.47 10.11 14.79
C LYS A 73 -5.02 11.33 14.01
N PRO A 74 -5.43 11.16 12.75
CA PRO A 74 -5.95 12.25 11.96
C PRO A 74 -7.29 12.74 12.51
N GLU A 75 -7.57 14.01 12.25
CA GLU A 75 -8.85 14.63 12.53
C GLU A 75 -9.59 14.92 11.23
N SER A 76 -10.92 14.79 11.23
CA SER A 76 -11.75 15.14 10.07
C SER A 76 -11.58 16.63 9.71
N HIS A 77 -11.46 16.92 8.41
CA HIS A 77 -11.39 18.30 7.94
C HIS A 77 -12.63 19.11 8.35
N GLU A 78 -12.42 20.40 8.63
CA GLU A 78 -13.49 21.34 8.97
C GLU A 78 -14.41 21.61 7.77
N LYS A 79 -15.58 22.18 8.02
CA LYS A 79 -16.46 22.61 6.93
C LYS A 79 -15.86 23.84 6.24
N TRP A 80 -16.03 23.94 4.93
CA TRP A 80 -15.63 25.12 4.15
C TRP A 80 -16.84 25.71 3.41
N SER A 81 -16.90 27.04 3.31
CA SER A 81 -18.03 27.78 2.72
C SER A 81 -17.93 27.91 1.20
N ASP A 82 -16.72 28.14 0.70
CA ASP A 82 -16.47 28.36 -0.72
C ASP A 82 -16.45 27.05 -1.52
N VAL A 83 -16.27 27.15 -2.83
CA VAL A 83 -16.10 25.96 -3.67
C VAL A 83 -14.62 25.59 -3.68
N TRP A 84 -14.29 24.42 -3.15
CA TRP A 84 -12.93 23.88 -3.19
C TRP A 84 -12.55 23.52 -4.62
N ASP A 85 -11.42 24.03 -5.10
CA ASP A 85 -10.91 23.74 -6.43
C ASP A 85 -10.22 22.38 -6.44
N ALA A 86 -10.95 21.35 -6.86
CA ALA A 86 -10.47 19.98 -6.98
C ALA A 86 -10.10 19.64 -8.44
N THR A 87 -9.45 20.56 -9.16
CA THR A 87 -9.07 20.36 -10.56
C THR A 87 -7.63 19.88 -10.75
N LYS A 88 -6.83 19.81 -9.69
CA LYS A 88 -5.41 19.41 -9.70
C LYS A 88 -5.08 18.53 -8.50
N HIS A 89 -4.13 17.63 -8.64
CA HIS A 89 -3.63 16.85 -7.51
C HIS A 89 -3.07 17.75 -6.40
N ALA A 90 -3.34 17.37 -5.15
CA ALA A 90 -2.76 18.00 -3.98
C ALA A 90 -1.31 17.55 -3.76
N ASN A 91 -0.68 18.11 -2.71
CA ASN A 91 0.68 17.74 -2.30
C ASN A 91 0.77 16.23 -1.98
N SER A 92 1.92 15.65 -2.26
CA SER A 92 2.29 14.31 -1.81
C SER A 92 2.76 14.40 -0.35
N CYS A 93 2.55 13.33 0.43
CA CYS A 93 3.08 13.29 1.79
C CYS A 93 4.60 13.37 1.76
N TYR A 94 5.16 14.05 2.76
CA TYR A 94 6.60 14.22 2.90
C TYR A 94 7.29 12.85 2.94
N GLN A 95 8.29 12.68 2.07
CA GLN A 95 9.02 11.42 1.87
C GLN A 95 10.40 11.73 1.26
N LEU A 96 11.33 10.78 1.33
CA LEU A 96 12.58 10.90 0.57
C LEU A 96 12.31 10.60 -0.91
N ILE A 97 12.98 11.35 -1.78
CA ILE A 97 12.93 11.13 -3.22
C ILE A 97 14.01 10.11 -3.58
N ASP A 98 13.65 9.09 -4.35
CA ASP A 98 14.63 8.15 -4.87
C ASP A 98 15.52 8.85 -5.91
N THR A 99 16.80 8.97 -5.57
CA THR A 99 17.84 9.53 -6.44
C THR A 99 18.91 8.48 -6.79
N THR A 100 18.63 7.19 -6.61
CA THR A 100 19.57 6.09 -6.86
C THR A 100 19.94 6.01 -8.33
N PHE A 101 18.96 6.24 -9.22
CA PHE A 101 19.15 6.22 -10.68
C PHE A 101 18.65 7.51 -11.34
N PRO A 102 19.39 8.64 -11.22
CA PRO A 102 18.95 9.92 -11.75
C PRO A 102 18.72 9.88 -13.27
N GLY A 103 17.59 10.42 -13.72
CA GLY A 103 17.17 10.45 -15.12
C GLY A 103 16.61 9.13 -15.66
N PHE A 104 16.53 8.07 -14.83
CA PHE A 104 16.01 6.78 -15.26
C PHE A 104 14.52 6.64 -14.95
N SER A 105 13.70 6.63 -16.00
CA SER A 105 12.24 6.61 -15.90
C SER A 105 11.67 5.42 -15.10
N GLY A 106 12.35 4.27 -15.09
CA GLY A 106 11.92 3.09 -14.33
C GLY A 106 11.92 3.28 -12.81
N SER A 107 12.82 4.12 -12.31
CA SER A 107 12.86 4.53 -10.89
C SER A 107 12.01 5.78 -10.67
N GLU A 108 12.21 6.81 -11.49
CA GLU A 108 11.57 8.12 -11.31
C GLU A 108 10.06 8.09 -11.51
N MET A 109 9.49 7.08 -12.19
CA MET A 109 8.04 6.93 -12.30
C MET A 109 7.34 6.77 -10.95
N TRP A 110 8.05 6.25 -9.94
CA TRP A 110 7.56 6.06 -8.57
C TRP A 110 7.77 7.27 -7.67
N ASN A 111 8.59 8.24 -8.09
CA ASN A 111 8.79 9.49 -7.35
C ASN A 111 7.56 10.42 -7.45
N PRO A 112 7.20 11.11 -6.35
CA PRO A 112 6.14 12.11 -6.31
C PRO A 112 6.18 13.12 -7.47
N LYS A 113 5.01 13.47 -8.00
CA LYS A 113 4.85 14.45 -9.10
C LYS A 113 4.29 15.79 -8.63
N THR A 114 4.06 15.94 -7.34
CA THR A 114 3.61 17.17 -6.69
C THR A 114 4.55 17.53 -5.55
N ASN A 115 4.43 18.74 -5.01
CA ASN A 115 5.25 19.17 -3.89
C ASN A 115 5.08 18.24 -2.69
N LEU A 116 6.15 18.09 -1.90
CA LEU A 116 6.13 17.37 -0.63
C LEU A 116 5.63 18.30 0.47
N SER A 117 4.69 17.80 1.28
CA SER A 117 4.14 18.53 2.42
C SER A 117 3.63 17.56 3.47
N GLU A 118 3.63 17.96 4.74
CA GLU A 118 2.87 17.27 5.78
C GLU A 118 1.36 17.52 5.65
N ASP A 119 0.96 18.67 5.08
CA ASP A 119 -0.40 18.89 4.61
C ASP A 119 -0.64 18.10 3.31
N CYS A 120 -0.97 16.80 3.49
CA CYS A 120 -1.10 15.84 2.40
C CYS A 120 -2.35 14.95 2.47
N LEU A 121 -3.26 15.13 3.45
CA LEU A 121 -4.43 14.27 3.66
C LEU A 121 -5.59 14.58 2.70
N TYR A 122 -5.35 14.27 1.43
CA TYR A 122 -6.26 14.47 0.30
C TYR A 122 -6.58 13.17 -0.43
N LEU A 123 -7.75 13.15 -1.07
CA LEU A 123 -8.18 12.08 -1.95
C LEU A 123 -8.61 12.60 -3.32
N ASN A 124 -8.63 11.70 -4.30
CA ASN A 124 -9.03 11.96 -5.67
C ASN A 124 -10.22 11.06 -6.05
N VAL A 125 -11.12 11.53 -6.90
CA VAL A 125 -12.31 10.79 -7.37
C VAL A 125 -12.46 10.93 -8.88
N TRP A 126 -12.54 9.82 -9.60
CA TRP A 126 -12.86 9.77 -11.03
C TRP A 126 -14.26 9.19 -11.23
N ILE A 127 -15.13 9.95 -11.88
CA ILE A 127 -16.51 9.54 -12.20
C ILE A 127 -16.71 9.38 -13.71
N PRO A 128 -17.31 8.28 -14.19
CA PRO A 128 -17.62 8.13 -15.61
C PRO A 128 -18.75 9.08 -16.01
N SER A 129 -18.69 9.63 -17.23
CA SER A 129 -19.80 10.37 -17.84
C SER A 129 -20.64 9.47 -18.76
N PRO A 130 -21.99 9.59 -18.76
CA PRO A 130 -22.80 10.38 -17.83
C PRO A 130 -22.70 9.84 -16.40
N LYS A 131 -22.82 10.74 -15.41
CA LYS A 131 -22.71 10.43 -13.97
C LYS A 131 -23.58 9.21 -13.64
N PRO A 132 -23.00 8.14 -13.07
CA PRO A 132 -23.76 6.94 -12.78
C PRO A 132 -24.73 7.15 -11.61
N LYS A 133 -25.67 6.20 -11.46
CA LYS A 133 -26.49 6.07 -10.26
C LYS A 133 -26.08 4.79 -9.55
N ASN A 134 -25.66 4.90 -8.29
CA ASN A 134 -25.35 3.77 -7.43
C ASN A 134 -24.24 2.83 -7.98
N ALA A 135 -23.19 3.40 -8.57
CA ALA A 135 -22.07 2.63 -9.13
C ALA A 135 -21.18 2.00 -8.05
N THR A 136 -20.60 0.84 -8.36
CA THR A 136 -19.50 0.27 -7.56
C THR A 136 -18.34 1.25 -7.46
N VAL A 137 -17.78 1.34 -6.25
CA VAL A 137 -16.64 2.21 -5.91
C VAL A 137 -15.42 1.33 -5.70
N MET A 138 -14.31 1.68 -6.32
CA MET A 138 -13.01 1.04 -6.11
C MET A 138 -12.06 2.07 -5.49
N VAL A 139 -11.43 1.72 -4.38
CA VAL A 139 -10.65 2.64 -3.56
C VAL A 139 -9.20 2.17 -3.50
N TRP A 140 -8.32 2.91 -4.16
CA TRP A 140 -6.89 2.61 -4.30
C TRP A 140 -6.09 3.10 -3.10
N ILE A 141 -5.30 2.19 -2.52
CA ILE A 141 -4.29 2.49 -1.51
C ILE A 141 -2.92 2.19 -2.13
N TYR A 142 -2.06 3.20 -2.26
CA TYR A 142 -0.75 3.02 -2.89
C TYR A 142 0.23 2.23 -1.99
N GLY A 143 1.20 1.58 -2.65
CA GLY A 143 2.36 0.95 -2.02
C GLY A 143 3.56 1.90 -1.85
N GLY A 144 4.76 1.35 -1.73
CA GLY A 144 5.99 2.12 -1.43
C GLY A 144 6.59 1.82 -0.06
N GLY A 145 6.37 0.60 0.44
CA GLY A 145 6.98 0.12 1.68
C GLY A 145 6.61 0.93 2.93
N PHE A 146 5.48 1.64 2.94
CA PHE A 146 5.13 2.61 3.98
C PHE A 146 6.08 3.79 4.14
N GLU A 147 7.13 3.93 3.33
CA GLU A 147 8.15 4.99 3.39
C GLU A 147 8.00 6.01 2.25
N THR A 148 7.42 5.57 1.13
CA THR A 148 7.22 6.36 -0.10
C THR A 148 5.83 6.11 -0.69
N GLY A 149 5.48 6.84 -1.74
CA GLY A 149 4.24 6.67 -2.50
C GLY A 149 3.44 7.97 -2.64
N SER A 150 2.63 8.05 -3.70
CA SER A 150 1.75 9.19 -3.95
C SER A 150 0.56 8.82 -4.82
N THR A 151 -0.60 9.41 -4.55
CA THR A 151 -1.77 9.28 -5.44
C THR A 151 -1.68 10.10 -6.72
N SER A 152 -0.69 10.99 -6.84
CA SER A 152 -0.50 11.82 -8.04
C SER A 152 0.30 11.11 -9.14
N LEU A 153 0.75 9.88 -8.92
CA LEU A 153 1.55 9.16 -9.91
C LEU A 153 0.70 8.82 -11.15
N PRO A 154 1.21 9.07 -12.37
CA PRO A 154 0.45 8.81 -13.62
C PRO A 154 -0.01 7.36 -13.79
N VAL A 155 0.75 6.39 -13.24
CA VAL A 155 0.41 4.97 -13.28
C VAL A 155 -0.86 4.64 -12.47
N TYR A 156 -1.28 5.52 -11.55
CA TYR A 156 -2.51 5.40 -10.75
C TYR A 156 -3.67 6.26 -11.27
N ASP A 157 -3.58 6.82 -12.48
CA ASP A 157 -4.65 7.64 -13.06
C ASP A 157 -5.91 6.78 -13.31
N GLY A 158 -6.90 6.94 -12.44
CA GLY A 158 -8.13 6.14 -12.43
C GLY A 158 -9.05 6.36 -13.64
N LYS A 159 -8.71 7.25 -14.58
CA LYS A 159 -9.60 7.64 -15.68
C LYS A 159 -9.96 6.49 -16.62
N PHE A 160 -9.04 5.58 -16.94
CA PHE A 160 -9.32 4.48 -17.86
C PHE A 160 -10.23 3.44 -17.19
N LEU A 161 -9.91 3.04 -15.96
CA LEU A 161 -10.73 2.12 -15.18
C LEU A 161 -12.15 2.67 -14.96
N ALA A 162 -12.28 3.95 -14.58
CA ALA A 162 -13.59 4.59 -14.46
C ALA A 162 -14.34 4.60 -15.80
N ARG A 163 -13.69 4.97 -16.90
CA ARG A 163 -14.31 5.09 -18.23
C ARG A 163 -14.76 3.76 -18.82
N VAL A 164 -13.88 2.76 -18.78
CA VAL A 164 -14.07 1.46 -19.45
C VAL A 164 -15.07 0.62 -18.67
N GLU A 165 -14.87 0.51 -17.36
CA GLU A 165 -15.68 -0.39 -16.53
C GLU A 165 -16.85 0.30 -15.84
N ARG A 166 -17.02 1.62 -16.02
CA ARG A 166 -18.10 2.42 -15.45
C ARG A 166 -18.21 2.28 -13.93
N VAL A 167 -17.07 2.23 -13.26
CA VAL A 167 -16.94 2.28 -11.79
C VAL A 167 -16.51 3.68 -11.37
N ILE A 168 -16.71 4.02 -10.09
CA ILE A 168 -16.06 5.19 -9.50
C ILE A 168 -14.73 4.74 -8.92
N VAL A 169 -13.65 5.43 -9.28
CA VAL A 169 -12.32 5.18 -8.71
C VAL A 169 -12.01 6.29 -7.72
N VAL A 170 -11.53 5.91 -6.54
CA VAL A 170 -11.04 6.81 -5.50
C VAL A 170 -9.59 6.45 -5.20
N SER A 171 -8.72 7.42 -4.95
CA SER A 171 -7.39 7.18 -4.38
C SER A 171 -7.13 8.15 -3.24
N MET A 172 -6.43 7.73 -2.18
CA MET A 172 -6.11 8.61 -1.05
C MET A 172 -4.62 8.60 -0.72
N ASN A 173 -4.11 9.77 -0.34
CA ASN A 173 -2.84 9.85 0.36
C ASN A 173 -2.99 9.37 1.80
N TYR A 174 -1.92 8.90 2.41
CA TYR A 174 -1.80 8.61 3.84
C TYR A 174 -0.37 8.89 4.29
N ARG A 175 -0.18 9.29 5.56
CA ARG A 175 1.18 9.54 6.07
C ARG A 175 2.03 8.27 6.05
N ILE A 176 3.32 8.46 5.79
CA ILE A 176 4.35 7.45 5.57
C ILE A 176 5.58 7.74 6.43
N GLY A 177 6.50 6.78 6.54
CA GLY A 177 7.65 6.80 7.44
C GLY A 177 7.26 7.04 8.90
N ALA A 178 8.19 7.61 9.67
CA ALA A 178 7.98 8.01 11.05
C ALA A 178 6.82 9.01 11.18
N LEU A 179 6.57 9.84 10.17
CA LEU A 179 5.45 10.78 10.19
C LEU A 179 4.08 10.06 10.24
N GLY A 180 4.00 8.85 9.67
CA GLY A 180 2.80 8.01 9.66
C GLY A 180 2.80 6.86 10.67
N PHE A 181 3.96 6.37 11.09
CA PHE A 181 4.07 5.09 11.80
C PHE A 181 4.94 5.13 13.06
N LEU A 182 5.45 6.29 13.47
CA LEU A 182 6.10 6.46 14.77
C LEU A 182 5.14 6.10 15.91
N ALA A 183 5.64 5.31 16.85
CA ALA A 183 4.82 4.67 17.86
C ALA A 183 5.51 4.61 19.23
N LEU A 184 4.77 5.11 20.22
CA LEU A 184 4.97 4.93 21.66
C LEU A 184 3.68 4.28 22.20
N PRO A 185 3.58 2.94 22.20
CA PRO A 185 2.36 2.24 22.60
C PRO A 185 1.83 2.68 23.97
N GLY A 186 0.53 2.98 24.04
CA GLY A 186 -0.11 3.54 25.23
C GLY A 186 -0.13 5.08 25.28
N ASN A 187 0.64 5.76 24.44
CA ASN A 187 0.68 7.22 24.36
C ASN A 187 -0.25 7.74 23.25
N GLN A 188 -1.20 8.61 23.59
CA GLN A 188 -2.19 9.14 22.62
C GLN A 188 -1.59 10.14 21.61
N GLU A 189 -0.43 10.71 21.93
CA GLU A 189 0.24 11.71 21.11
C GLU A 189 1.03 11.09 19.95
N ALA A 190 1.49 9.85 20.14
CA ALA A 190 2.20 9.06 19.14
C ALA A 190 1.78 7.58 19.25
N PRO A 191 0.51 7.24 18.98
CA PRO A 191 -0.02 5.90 19.25
C PRO A 191 0.49 4.83 18.27
N GLY A 192 1.20 5.22 17.21
CA GLY A 192 1.45 4.37 16.05
C GLY A 192 0.28 4.37 15.07
N ASN A 193 0.51 3.76 13.90
CA ASN A 193 -0.50 3.52 12.86
C ASN A 193 -1.23 4.78 12.35
N ALA A 194 -0.70 5.99 12.54
CA ALA A 194 -1.34 7.23 12.09
C ALA A 194 -1.67 7.18 10.58
N GLY A 195 -0.80 6.60 9.76
CA GLY A 195 -1.04 6.34 8.33
C GLY A 195 -2.23 5.39 8.08
N LEU A 196 -2.42 4.33 8.88
CA LEU A 196 -3.61 3.47 8.74
C LEU A 196 -4.88 4.18 9.21
N PHE A 197 -4.79 5.03 10.25
CA PHE A 197 -5.92 5.87 10.66
C PHE A 197 -6.26 6.92 9.59
N ASP A 198 -5.29 7.44 8.83
CA ASP A 198 -5.52 8.31 7.67
C ASP A 198 -6.34 7.60 6.61
N GLN A 199 -5.94 6.37 6.26
CA GLN A 199 -6.69 5.52 5.34
C GLN A 199 -8.12 5.29 5.84
N ARG A 200 -8.29 4.95 7.13
CA ARG A 200 -9.62 4.76 7.74
C ARG A 200 -10.49 6.02 7.65
N LEU A 201 -9.93 7.19 7.94
CA LEU A 201 -10.65 8.47 7.85
C LEU A 201 -11.07 8.78 6.41
N ALA A 202 -10.22 8.48 5.42
CA ALA A 202 -10.59 8.60 4.01
C ALA A 202 -11.70 7.61 3.61
N LEU A 203 -11.70 6.38 4.15
CA LEU A 203 -12.79 5.42 3.95
C LEU A 203 -14.10 5.86 4.59
N GLU A 204 -14.05 6.46 5.78
CA GLU A 204 -15.21 7.12 6.40
C GLU A 204 -15.72 8.25 5.50
N TRP A 205 -14.83 9.10 4.96
CA TRP A 205 -15.21 10.13 3.99
C TRP A 205 -15.92 9.53 2.77
N VAL A 206 -15.43 8.40 2.23
CA VAL A 206 -16.08 7.70 1.10
C VAL A 206 -17.48 7.26 1.48
N GLN A 207 -17.67 6.62 2.64
CA GLN A 207 -18.98 6.19 3.14
C GLN A 207 -19.96 7.38 3.24
N GLU A 208 -19.47 8.53 3.67
CA GLU A 208 -20.29 9.71 3.89
C GLU A 208 -20.65 10.48 2.61
N ASN A 209 -19.79 10.47 1.59
CA ASN A 209 -19.86 11.43 0.49
C ASN A 209 -20.01 10.80 -0.90
N ILE A 210 -19.58 9.55 -1.11
CA ILE A 210 -19.46 8.98 -2.47
C ILE A 210 -20.79 8.87 -3.21
N ALA A 211 -21.91 8.83 -2.47
CA ALA A 211 -23.26 8.86 -3.04
C ALA A 211 -23.52 10.13 -3.88
N ALA A 212 -22.99 11.30 -3.47
CA ALA A 212 -23.13 12.55 -4.21
C ALA A 212 -22.41 12.51 -5.58
N PHE A 213 -21.36 11.70 -5.68
CA PHE A 213 -20.59 11.41 -6.89
C PHE A 213 -21.23 10.33 -7.77
N GLY A 214 -22.36 9.74 -7.34
CA GLY A 214 -23.06 8.67 -8.04
C GLY A 214 -22.64 7.25 -7.62
N GLY A 215 -21.82 7.13 -6.58
CA GLY A 215 -21.32 5.86 -6.06
C GLY A 215 -22.28 5.21 -5.07
N ASN A 216 -22.08 3.92 -4.84
CA ASN A 216 -22.79 3.14 -3.85
C ASN A 216 -21.88 2.90 -2.63
N PRO A 217 -22.12 3.53 -1.47
CA PRO A 217 -21.31 3.31 -0.26
C PRO A 217 -21.38 1.85 0.25
N LYS A 218 -22.40 1.08 -0.16
CA LYS A 218 -22.54 -0.36 0.16
C LYS A 218 -21.81 -1.29 -0.82
N SER A 219 -21.18 -0.75 -1.86
CA SER A 219 -20.41 -1.50 -2.87
C SER A 219 -19.04 -0.88 -3.05
N VAL A 220 -18.25 -0.86 -1.97
CA VAL A 220 -16.89 -0.33 -1.93
C VAL A 220 -15.90 -1.50 -1.93
N THR A 221 -14.95 -1.49 -2.85
CA THR A 221 -13.86 -2.46 -2.92
C THR A 221 -12.54 -1.76 -2.68
N LEU A 222 -11.81 -2.17 -1.66
CA LEU A 222 -10.44 -1.71 -1.46
C LEU A 222 -9.51 -2.47 -2.41
N PHE A 223 -8.54 -1.78 -2.98
CA PHE A 223 -7.48 -2.42 -3.76
C PHE A 223 -6.17 -1.67 -3.57
N GLY A 224 -5.07 -2.40 -3.52
CA GLY A 224 -3.76 -1.85 -3.28
C GLY A 224 -2.67 -2.83 -3.67
N GLU A 225 -1.47 -2.30 -3.86
CA GLU A 225 -0.29 -3.05 -4.23
C GLU A 225 0.81 -2.87 -3.18
N SER A 226 1.65 -3.89 -2.94
CA SER A 226 2.76 -3.85 -1.98
C SER A 226 2.27 -3.44 -0.57
N ALA A 227 2.84 -2.37 0.03
CA ALA A 227 2.36 -1.78 1.29
C ALA A 227 0.89 -1.34 1.25
N GLY A 228 0.36 -0.99 0.08
CA GLY A 228 -1.06 -0.73 -0.14
C GLY A 228 -1.89 -2.01 -0.06
N SER A 229 -1.37 -3.14 -0.54
CA SER A 229 -2.00 -4.46 -0.35
C SER A 229 -1.95 -4.92 1.11
N ALA A 230 -0.82 -4.70 1.78
CA ALA A 230 -0.70 -4.92 3.23
C ALA A 230 -1.74 -4.06 4.00
N SER A 231 -1.91 -2.79 3.61
CA SER A 231 -2.96 -1.89 4.12
C SER A 231 -4.38 -2.44 3.92
N VAL A 232 -4.68 -2.98 2.73
CA VAL A 232 -5.95 -3.65 2.47
C VAL A 232 -6.17 -4.82 3.44
N SER A 233 -5.15 -5.65 3.67
CA SER A 233 -5.25 -6.71 4.69
C SER A 233 -5.37 -6.18 6.12
N TYR A 234 -4.76 -5.06 6.49
CA TYR A 234 -4.98 -4.45 7.81
C TYR A 234 -6.42 -4.01 8.00
N HIS A 235 -7.06 -3.45 6.96
CA HIS A 235 -8.49 -3.14 7.03
C HIS A 235 -9.38 -4.40 7.08
N ILE A 236 -8.94 -5.53 6.51
CA ILE A 236 -9.59 -6.84 6.69
C ILE A 236 -9.42 -7.35 8.13
N LEU A 237 -8.28 -7.10 8.78
CA LEU A 237 -7.97 -7.58 10.13
C LEU A 237 -8.50 -6.66 11.24
N SER A 238 -8.85 -5.41 10.91
CA SER A 238 -9.24 -4.39 11.89
C SER A 238 -10.77 -4.22 12.00
N PRO A 239 -11.42 -4.62 13.11
CA PRO A 239 -12.87 -4.61 13.25
C PRO A 239 -13.56 -3.27 12.98
N LYS A 240 -12.91 -2.16 13.35
CA LYS A 240 -13.44 -0.80 13.13
C LYS A 240 -13.46 -0.40 11.66
N SER A 241 -12.74 -1.11 10.79
CA SER A 241 -12.75 -0.88 9.34
C SER A 241 -13.81 -1.71 8.61
N TYR A 242 -14.38 -2.74 9.24
CA TYR A 242 -15.31 -3.67 8.60
C TYR A 242 -16.53 -3.02 7.92
N PRO A 243 -17.21 -2.02 8.51
CA PRO A 243 -18.38 -1.42 7.87
C PRO A 243 -18.02 -0.50 6.69
N LEU A 244 -16.74 -0.16 6.51
CA LEU A 244 -16.30 0.86 5.54
C LEU A 244 -16.10 0.32 4.12
N PHE A 245 -16.10 -1.00 3.94
CA PHE A 245 -15.93 -1.64 2.64
C PHE A 245 -16.63 -3.00 2.53
N THR A 246 -16.84 -3.43 1.29
CA THR A 246 -17.55 -4.66 0.92
C THR A 246 -16.59 -5.77 0.52
N ARG A 247 -15.52 -5.46 -0.23
CA ARG A 247 -14.57 -6.42 -0.83
C ARG A 247 -13.14 -5.90 -0.84
N ALA A 248 -12.19 -6.79 -1.09
CA ALA A 248 -10.77 -6.44 -1.09
C ALA A 248 -10.03 -7.11 -2.26
N ILE A 249 -9.09 -6.37 -2.86
CA ILE A 249 -8.14 -6.87 -3.84
C ILE A 249 -6.73 -6.60 -3.30
N MET A 250 -5.89 -7.62 -3.28
CA MET A 250 -4.56 -7.61 -2.70
C MET A 250 -3.52 -7.97 -3.77
N GLN A 251 -2.68 -7.02 -4.15
CA GLN A 251 -1.67 -7.21 -5.20
C GLN A 251 -0.28 -7.22 -4.58
N SER A 252 0.46 -8.32 -4.69
CA SER A 252 1.87 -8.40 -4.29
C SER A 252 2.16 -7.92 -2.87
N GLY A 253 1.31 -8.26 -1.90
CA GLY A 253 1.54 -7.90 -0.50
C GLY A 253 0.46 -8.38 0.45
N SER A 254 0.83 -8.59 1.71
CA SER A 254 -0.08 -9.01 2.78
C SER A 254 0.45 -8.57 4.15
N ALA A 255 -0.45 -8.43 5.12
CA ALA A 255 -0.15 -7.95 6.47
C ALA A 255 0.80 -8.89 7.25
N ASN A 256 0.83 -10.18 6.93
CA ASN A 256 1.69 -11.19 7.55
C ASN A 256 3.05 -11.36 6.84
N ALA A 257 3.44 -10.37 6.03
CA ALA A 257 4.78 -10.34 5.46
C ALA A 257 5.79 -9.86 6.51
N PRO A 258 7.04 -10.36 6.51
CA PRO A 258 8.04 -10.04 7.54
C PRO A 258 8.35 -8.55 7.72
N TRP A 259 8.20 -7.75 6.67
CA TRP A 259 8.44 -6.31 6.66
C TRP A 259 7.22 -5.47 7.07
N ALA A 260 6.04 -6.08 7.12
CA ALA A 260 4.78 -5.33 7.10
C ALA A 260 4.32 -4.88 8.49
N ALA A 261 4.68 -5.56 9.58
CA ALA A 261 4.30 -5.21 10.94
C ALA A 261 5.40 -5.48 11.98
N VAL A 262 5.41 -4.71 13.06
CA VAL A 262 6.30 -4.93 14.22
C VAL A 262 5.54 -4.95 15.54
N THR A 263 6.12 -5.61 16.54
CA THR A 263 5.59 -5.61 17.90
C THR A 263 5.62 -4.20 18.52
N ALA A 264 4.76 -3.97 19.51
CA ALA A 264 4.72 -2.74 20.30
C ALA A 264 6.11 -2.38 20.90
N ALA A 265 6.85 -3.39 21.38
CA ALA A 265 8.17 -3.19 21.98
C ALA A 265 9.20 -2.72 20.93
N GLU A 266 9.20 -3.34 19.76
CA GLU A 266 10.13 -2.95 18.69
C GLU A 266 9.81 -1.56 18.13
N ALA A 267 8.53 -1.27 17.92
CA ALA A 267 8.06 0.07 17.57
C ALA A 267 8.56 1.16 18.54
N ARG A 268 8.48 0.92 19.86
CA ARG A 268 9.01 1.83 20.88
C ARG A 268 10.53 1.96 20.78
N ASN A 269 11.25 0.86 20.57
CA ASN A 269 12.70 0.87 20.44
C ASN A 269 13.16 1.75 19.26
N ARG A 270 12.51 1.60 18.10
CA ARG A 270 12.82 2.40 16.90
C ARG A 270 12.54 3.88 17.12
N THR A 271 11.42 4.23 17.75
CA THR A 271 11.10 5.61 18.10
C THR A 271 12.15 6.22 19.04
N VAL A 272 12.56 5.49 20.08
CA VAL A 272 13.60 5.95 21.02
C VAL A 272 14.97 6.06 20.34
N ALA A 273 15.30 5.15 19.41
CA ALA A 273 16.54 5.20 18.64
C ALA A 273 16.58 6.45 17.73
N LEU A 274 15.47 6.75 17.04
CA LEU A 274 15.34 7.97 16.24
C LEU A 274 15.48 9.23 17.10
N ALA A 275 14.80 9.26 18.25
CA ALA A 275 14.91 10.37 19.20
C ALA A 275 16.36 10.61 19.65
N LYS A 276 17.10 9.54 20.01
CA LYS A 276 18.53 9.65 20.34
C LYS A 276 19.35 10.19 19.18
N LYS A 277 19.09 9.70 17.96
CA LYS A 277 19.81 10.14 16.75
C LYS A 277 19.61 11.63 16.48
N LEU A 278 18.40 12.13 16.70
CA LEU A 278 18.01 13.53 16.55
C LEU A 278 18.27 14.39 17.79
N GLN A 279 18.97 13.84 18.80
CA GLN A 279 19.34 14.51 20.05
C GLN A 279 18.13 15.01 20.85
N CYS A 280 17.02 14.29 20.78
CA CYS A 280 15.83 14.54 21.60
C CYS A 280 15.94 13.85 22.98
N PRO A 281 15.34 14.43 24.03
CA PRO A 281 15.22 13.79 25.33
C PRO A 281 14.52 12.43 25.21
N THR A 282 14.95 11.44 26.01
CA THR A 282 14.36 10.09 26.01
C THR A 282 13.93 9.59 27.39
N SER A 283 14.14 10.39 28.42
CA SER A 283 13.71 10.11 29.80
C SER A 283 12.22 10.35 30.02
N ASP A 284 11.64 11.30 29.30
CA ASP A 284 10.22 11.66 29.36
C ASP A 284 9.61 11.60 27.95
N GLU A 285 8.49 10.89 27.80
CA GLU A 285 7.87 10.69 26.48
C GLU A 285 7.22 11.97 25.95
N ALA A 286 6.70 12.84 26.82
CA ALA A 286 6.13 14.10 26.37
C ALA A 286 7.23 15.01 25.81
N GLU A 287 8.36 15.17 26.51
CA GLU A 287 9.52 15.92 26.01
C GLU A 287 10.09 15.32 24.71
N LEU A 288 10.16 13.99 24.61
CA LEU A 288 10.58 13.28 23.40
C LEU A 288 9.68 13.68 22.21
N ILE A 289 8.36 13.54 22.37
CA ILE A 289 7.40 13.84 21.31
C ILE A 289 7.45 15.32 20.94
N LEU A 290 7.46 16.23 21.92
CA LEU A 290 7.53 17.67 21.67
C LEU A 290 8.79 18.04 20.88
N CYS A 291 9.94 17.41 21.19
CA CYS A 291 11.18 17.61 20.46
C CYS A 291 11.09 17.10 19.02
N LEU A 292 10.56 15.89 18.79
CA LEU A 292 10.39 15.34 17.43
C LEU A 292 9.37 16.14 16.60
N GLN A 293 8.32 16.68 17.22
CA GLN A 293 7.36 17.57 16.56
C GLN A 293 7.99 18.89 16.10
N ASP A 294 9.09 19.33 16.72
CA ASP A 294 9.80 20.56 16.38
C ASP A 294 10.89 20.36 15.30
N LYS A 295 11.25 19.11 14.99
CA LYS A 295 12.23 18.81 13.93
C LYS A 295 11.70 19.08 12.53
N ASP A 296 12.60 19.37 11.60
CA ASP A 296 12.25 19.38 10.18
C ASP A 296 11.86 17.95 9.75
N PRO A 297 10.77 17.75 8.98
CA PRO A 297 10.40 16.42 8.50
C PRO A 297 11.51 15.75 7.69
N LYS A 298 12.35 16.51 6.98
CA LYS A 298 13.52 15.97 6.28
C LYS A 298 14.53 15.35 7.24
N ASP A 299 14.84 16.04 8.34
CA ASP A 299 15.80 15.54 9.33
C ASP A 299 15.30 14.24 9.95
N ILE A 300 13.99 14.12 10.18
CA ILE A 300 13.36 12.89 10.67
C ILE A 300 13.62 11.74 9.70
N LEU A 301 13.22 11.90 8.43
CA LEU A 301 13.27 10.83 7.44
C LEU A 301 14.71 10.41 7.10
N GLU A 302 15.65 11.36 6.96
CA GLU A 302 17.07 11.06 6.70
C GLU A 302 17.75 10.24 7.81
N ASN A 303 17.16 10.22 9.01
CA ASN A 303 17.68 9.51 10.17
C ASN A 303 16.93 8.22 10.53
N GLU A 304 15.89 7.84 9.78
CA GLU A 304 15.14 6.59 10.00
C GLU A 304 16.01 5.36 9.85
N ARG A 305 16.98 5.39 8.93
CA ARG A 305 17.92 4.27 8.73
C ARG A 305 18.71 3.82 9.95
N PHE A 306 18.87 4.70 10.93
CA PHE A 306 19.63 4.41 12.14
C PHE A 306 18.79 3.75 13.25
N VAL A 307 17.51 3.46 13.02
CA VAL A 307 16.64 2.85 14.04
C VAL A 307 16.74 1.33 14.11
N VAL A 308 17.26 0.70 13.05
CA VAL A 308 17.51 -0.74 12.97
C VAL A 308 19.02 -1.01 13.15
N ARG A 309 19.36 -2.16 13.75
CA ARG A 309 20.77 -2.53 13.99
C ARG A 309 21.49 -3.02 12.73
N HIS A 310 20.76 -3.76 11.92
CA HIS A 310 21.16 -4.28 10.63
C HIS A 310 20.13 -3.81 9.61
N GLU A 311 20.55 -3.53 8.38
CA GLU A 311 19.65 -3.17 7.28
C GLU A 311 19.44 -4.43 6.42
N PRO A 312 18.33 -5.19 6.60
CA PRO A 312 17.94 -6.24 5.66
C PRO A 312 17.69 -5.64 4.26
N LEU A 313 17.66 -6.46 3.22
CA LEU A 313 17.42 -5.95 1.86
C LEU A 313 16.06 -5.26 1.71
N LEU A 314 15.00 -5.89 2.20
CA LEU A 314 13.65 -5.30 2.25
C LEU A 314 13.28 -5.07 3.70
N HIS A 315 13.47 -3.85 4.18
CA HIS A 315 13.06 -3.44 5.51
C HIS A 315 12.35 -2.09 5.47
N VAL A 316 11.39 -1.95 6.37
CA VAL A 316 10.63 -0.74 6.59
C VAL A 316 10.96 -0.25 7.99
N TYR A 317 11.46 0.98 8.12
CA TYR A 317 11.91 1.53 9.39
C TYR A 317 10.73 1.81 10.31
N PHE A 318 9.69 2.41 9.76
CA PHE A 318 8.46 2.69 10.47
C PHE A 318 7.28 2.09 9.70
N CYS A 319 6.83 0.92 10.15
CA CYS A 319 5.69 0.19 9.61
C CYS A 319 4.57 0.07 10.64
N PRO A 320 3.39 -0.44 10.26
CA PRO A 320 2.32 -0.75 11.19
C PRO A 320 2.75 -1.54 12.43
N THR A 321 2.09 -1.28 13.56
CA THR A 321 2.41 -1.91 14.85
C THR A 321 1.17 -2.36 15.60
N VAL A 322 1.34 -3.28 16.54
CA VAL A 322 0.29 -3.68 17.48
C VAL A 322 0.05 -2.56 18.48
N ASP A 323 -1.04 -1.81 18.28
CA ASP A 323 -1.41 -0.64 19.09
C ASP A 323 -2.58 -0.90 20.06
N GLY A 324 -3.24 -2.06 19.95
CA GLY A 324 -4.42 -2.40 20.74
C GLY A 324 -5.71 -1.70 20.29
N ASP A 325 -5.68 -0.94 19.17
CA ASP A 325 -6.84 -0.22 18.62
C ASP A 325 -7.06 -0.55 17.14
N PHE A 326 -6.09 -0.22 16.27
CA PHE A 326 -6.14 -0.64 14.88
C PHE A 326 -5.87 -2.14 14.76
N LEU A 327 -4.78 -2.60 15.38
CA LEU A 327 -4.36 -3.99 15.43
C LEU A 327 -4.30 -4.45 16.88
N SER A 328 -5.13 -5.44 17.22
CA SER A 328 -5.16 -6.01 18.56
C SER A 328 -4.03 -7.00 18.83
N ASP A 329 -3.45 -7.57 17.77
CA ASP A 329 -2.33 -8.52 17.84
C ASP A 329 -1.56 -8.51 16.51
N MET A 330 -0.48 -9.28 16.42
CA MET A 330 0.27 -9.49 15.18
C MET A 330 -0.62 -10.13 14.10
N PRO A 331 -0.47 -9.76 12.82
CA PRO A 331 -1.31 -10.25 11.73
C PRO A 331 -1.38 -11.78 11.62
N GLU A 332 -0.27 -12.48 11.87
CA GLU A 332 -0.18 -13.94 11.89
C GLU A 332 -1.16 -14.53 12.92
N GLN A 333 -1.17 -13.97 14.14
CA GLN A 333 -2.05 -14.40 15.23
C GLN A 333 -3.52 -14.10 14.91
N LEU A 334 -3.81 -12.94 14.31
CA LEU A 334 -5.18 -12.60 13.88
C LEU A 334 -5.69 -13.57 12.81
N LEU A 335 -4.84 -13.95 11.85
CA LEU A 335 -5.18 -14.92 10.81
C LEU A 335 -5.38 -16.32 11.37
N GLU A 336 -4.49 -16.78 12.26
CA GLU A 336 -4.58 -18.10 12.90
C GLU A 336 -5.87 -18.25 13.72
N ASN A 337 -6.27 -17.19 14.42
CA ASN A 337 -7.48 -17.16 15.23
C ASN A 337 -8.76 -16.86 14.42
N GLY A 338 -8.65 -16.64 13.10
CA GLY A 338 -9.80 -16.32 12.25
C GLY A 338 -10.43 -14.96 12.55
N LEU A 339 -9.67 -14.02 13.13
CA LEU A 339 -10.11 -12.69 13.53
C LEU A 339 -9.97 -11.69 12.38
N PHE A 340 -10.86 -11.81 11.40
CA PHE A 340 -10.89 -10.90 10.25
C PHE A 340 -12.31 -10.71 9.70
N LYS A 341 -12.48 -9.75 8.79
CA LYS A 341 -13.74 -9.46 8.12
C LYS A 341 -14.16 -10.62 7.21
N GLN A 342 -15.41 -11.05 7.33
CA GLN A 342 -16.02 -11.96 6.38
C GLN A 342 -16.36 -11.26 5.06
N THR A 343 -15.57 -11.57 4.01
CA THR A 343 -15.65 -10.93 2.70
C THR A 343 -15.18 -11.86 1.58
N GLN A 344 -15.21 -11.39 0.33
CA GLN A 344 -14.48 -11.99 -0.79
C GLN A 344 -13.16 -11.25 -1.02
N ILE A 345 -12.12 -11.98 -1.44
CA ILE A 345 -10.83 -11.43 -1.82
C ILE A 345 -10.38 -11.91 -3.21
N LEU A 346 -9.73 -11.02 -3.95
CA LEU A 346 -8.94 -11.33 -5.14
C LEU A 346 -7.49 -10.99 -4.81
N VAL A 347 -6.59 -11.96 -4.93
CA VAL A 347 -5.21 -11.85 -4.48
C VAL A 347 -4.30 -12.26 -5.63
N GLY A 348 -3.09 -11.74 -5.70
CA GLY A 348 -2.09 -12.28 -6.61
C GLY A 348 -0.72 -11.67 -6.44
N VAL A 349 0.22 -12.18 -7.21
CA VAL A 349 1.64 -11.81 -7.18
C VAL A 349 2.21 -11.83 -8.60
N ASN A 350 3.32 -11.15 -8.78
CA ASN A 350 4.11 -11.14 -10.00
C ASN A 350 5.14 -12.28 -9.98
N LYS A 351 5.73 -12.56 -11.13
CA LYS A 351 6.68 -13.66 -11.27
C LYS A 351 8.01 -13.41 -10.56
N ASP A 352 8.55 -12.20 -10.73
CA ASP A 352 9.94 -11.83 -10.41
C ASP A 352 9.94 -10.69 -9.36
N GLU A 353 9.27 -10.93 -8.22
CA GLU A 353 8.99 -9.95 -7.16
C GLU A 353 10.26 -9.41 -6.46
N GLY A 354 11.33 -10.20 -6.39
CA GLY A 354 12.55 -9.88 -5.66
C GLY A 354 13.50 -8.96 -6.44
N SER A 355 13.48 -9.07 -7.77
CA SER A 355 14.41 -8.41 -8.70
C SER A 355 14.57 -6.91 -8.47
N ALA A 356 13.46 -6.22 -8.19
CA ALA A 356 13.44 -4.78 -7.91
C ALA A 356 14.34 -4.44 -6.71
N PHE A 357 14.26 -5.21 -5.63
CA PHE A 357 14.99 -4.93 -4.39
C PHE A 357 16.48 -5.26 -4.52
N LEU A 358 16.81 -6.30 -5.30
CA LEU A 358 18.20 -6.70 -5.55
C LEU A 358 19.02 -5.58 -6.16
N ALA A 359 18.48 -4.88 -7.17
CA ALA A 359 19.17 -3.81 -7.88
C ALA A 359 19.50 -2.57 -6.99
N TYR A 360 18.85 -2.40 -5.83
CA TYR A 360 19.07 -1.25 -4.95
C TYR A 360 20.02 -1.56 -3.79
N GLY A 361 20.11 -2.81 -3.34
CA GLY A 361 20.76 -3.11 -2.05
C GLY A 361 21.73 -4.30 -2.05
N VAL A 362 21.81 -5.10 -3.11
CA VAL A 362 22.67 -6.30 -3.12
C VAL A 362 23.87 -6.12 -4.04
N PRO A 363 25.11 -6.28 -3.53
CA PRO A 363 26.31 -6.30 -4.36
C PRO A 363 26.22 -7.35 -5.47
N GLY A 364 26.64 -6.98 -6.68
CA GLY A 364 26.57 -7.85 -7.86
C GLY A 364 25.32 -7.65 -8.72
N PHE A 365 24.29 -6.98 -8.19
CA PHE A 365 23.07 -6.65 -8.93
C PHE A 365 23.08 -5.19 -9.37
N SER A 366 22.71 -4.95 -10.62
CA SER A 366 22.68 -3.61 -11.21
C SER A 366 21.69 -3.52 -12.36
N LYS A 367 21.13 -2.32 -12.53
CA LYS A 367 20.31 -1.99 -13.71
C LYS A 367 21.12 -1.93 -15.02
N ASP A 368 22.45 -1.79 -14.92
CA ASP A 368 23.33 -1.52 -16.06
C ASP A 368 24.08 -2.75 -16.59
N ASN A 369 23.80 -3.94 -16.03
CA ASN A 369 24.38 -5.20 -16.48
C ASN A 369 23.40 -6.37 -16.27
N ASP A 370 23.81 -7.58 -16.67
CA ASP A 370 22.99 -8.80 -16.56
C ASP A 370 22.93 -9.41 -15.15
N SER A 371 23.61 -8.79 -14.17
CA SER A 371 23.67 -9.19 -12.76
C SER A 371 24.04 -10.66 -12.55
N LEU A 372 24.97 -11.15 -13.37
CA LEU A 372 25.47 -12.52 -13.27
C LEU A 372 26.36 -12.66 -12.03
N ILE A 373 25.99 -13.59 -11.15
CA ILE A 373 26.71 -13.84 -9.89
C ILE A 373 27.12 -15.31 -9.79
N ASN A 374 28.23 -15.57 -9.12
CA ASN A 374 28.71 -16.92 -8.82
C ASN A 374 28.26 -17.40 -7.43
N LYS A 375 28.55 -18.66 -7.08
CA LYS A 375 28.19 -19.28 -5.80
C LYS A 375 28.65 -18.49 -4.56
N THR A 376 29.85 -17.90 -4.61
CA THR A 376 30.42 -17.12 -3.50
C THR A 376 29.68 -15.79 -3.35
N GLU A 377 29.38 -15.13 -4.47
CA GLU A 377 28.59 -13.90 -4.51
C GLU A 377 27.15 -14.14 -4.05
N PHE A 378 26.54 -15.26 -4.45
CA PHE A 378 25.22 -15.69 -3.99
C PHE A 378 25.17 -15.88 -2.47
N LYS A 379 26.13 -16.61 -1.89
CA LYS A 379 26.21 -16.78 -0.43
C LYS A 379 26.42 -15.44 0.30
N THR A 380 27.20 -14.53 -0.31
CA THR A 380 27.40 -13.17 0.22
C THR A 380 26.11 -12.37 0.17
N ALA A 381 25.38 -12.42 -0.95
CA ALA A 381 24.08 -11.77 -1.13
C ALA A 381 23.03 -12.28 -0.12
N LEU A 382 23.00 -13.58 0.15
CA LEU A 382 22.15 -14.17 1.20
C LEU A 382 22.54 -13.65 2.59
N THR A 383 23.82 -13.56 2.90
CA THR A 383 24.30 -13.06 4.20
C THR A 383 23.94 -11.59 4.40
N VAL A 384 24.02 -10.78 3.33
CA VAL A 384 23.59 -9.37 3.35
C VAL A 384 22.07 -9.26 3.52
N SER A 385 21.31 -10.12 2.85
CA SER A 385 19.84 -10.08 2.86
C SER A 385 19.23 -10.60 4.17
N PHE A 386 19.94 -11.51 4.86
CA PHE A 386 19.55 -12.11 6.13
C PHE A 386 20.67 -11.92 7.17
N PRO A 387 20.95 -10.68 7.60
CA PRO A 387 22.12 -10.38 8.44
C PRO A 387 22.09 -11.03 9.83
N GLU A 388 20.91 -11.39 10.32
CA GLU A 388 20.72 -12.05 11.61
C GLU A 388 20.63 -13.58 11.49
N ALA A 389 20.64 -14.13 10.27
CA ALA A 389 20.57 -15.57 10.06
C ALA A 389 21.89 -16.26 10.42
N SER A 390 21.80 -17.39 11.12
CA SER A 390 22.94 -18.24 11.40
C SER A 390 23.51 -18.84 10.10
N GLN A 391 24.75 -19.33 10.16
CA GLN A 391 25.34 -20.03 9.00
C GLN A 391 24.47 -21.21 8.56
N LEU A 392 23.89 -21.97 9.49
CA LEU A 392 23.01 -23.09 9.14
C LEU A 392 21.72 -22.62 8.46
N ALA A 393 21.16 -21.49 8.89
CA ALA A 393 20.01 -20.89 8.23
C ALA A 393 20.35 -20.49 6.78
N VAL A 394 21.49 -19.83 6.54
CA VAL A 394 21.96 -19.48 5.19
C VAL A 394 22.19 -20.73 4.33
N GLU A 395 22.86 -21.76 4.86
CA GLU A 395 23.08 -23.02 4.13
C GLU A 395 21.75 -23.73 3.79
N SER A 396 20.73 -23.59 4.65
CA SER A 396 19.41 -24.16 4.36
C SER A 396 18.70 -23.46 3.19
N ILE A 397 18.92 -22.15 3.02
CA ILE A 397 18.41 -21.40 1.87
C ILE A 397 19.14 -21.84 0.60
N ILE A 398 20.48 -21.93 0.65
CA ILE A 398 21.29 -22.43 -0.48
C ILE A 398 20.78 -23.80 -0.90
N PHE A 399 20.64 -24.74 0.04
CA PHE A 399 20.13 -26.08 -0.24
C PHE A 399 18.75 -26.09 -0.92
N GLN A 400 17.86 -25.16 -0.54
CA GLN A 400 16.50 -25.10 -1.09
C GLN A 400 16.45 -24.47 -2.50
N TYR A 401 17.38 -23.57 -2.83
CA TYR A 401 17.31 -22.74 -4.04
C TYR A 401 18.39 -23.03 -5.09
N THR A 402 19.37 -23.89 -4.79
CA THR A 402 20.36 -24.34 -5.77
C THR A 402 20.17 -25.82 -6.09
N ASP A 403 20.20 -26.18 -7.37
CA ASP A 403 20.29 -27.57 -7.79
C ASP A 403 21.74 -27.95 -8.16
N GLY A 404 22.14 -29.19 -7.85
CA GLY A 404 23.51 -29.65 -8.10
C GLY A 404 23.90 -29.75 -9.58
N GLU A 405 22.92 -29.68 -10.49
CA GLU A 405 23.10 -29.88 -11.93
C GLU A 405 23.42 -28.56 -12.67
N ASN A 406 22.93 -27.41 -12.18
CA ASN A 406 23.12 -26.10 -12.81
C ASN A 406 24.06 -25.17 -12.02
N GLU A 407 24.79 -25.66 -11.01
CA GLU A 407 25.72 -24.85 -10.18
C GLU A 407 26.83 -24.11 -10.98
N GLN A 408 27.04 -24.45 -12.25
CA GLN A 408 28.04 -23.82 -13.13
C GLN A 408 27.52 -22.60 -13.91
N LYS A 409 26.22 -22.30 -13.84
CA LYS A 409 25.56 -21.23 -14.59
C LYS A 409 25.33 -20.00 -13.72
N PRO A 410 25.99 -18.85 -14.00
CA PRO A 410 25.82 -17.62 -13.22
C PRO A 410 24.38 -17.10 -13.17
N GLU A 411 23.62 -17.29 -14.25
CA GLU A 411 22.21 -16.91 -14.32
C GLU A 411 21.35 -17.65 -13.29
N HIS A 412 21.70 -18.89 -12.93
CA HIS A 412 20.95 -19.68 -11.96
C HIS A 412 21.01 -19.06 -10.56
N TYR A 413 22.18 -18.58 -10.14
CA TYR A 413 22.33 -17.93 -8.84
C TYR A 413 21.63 -16.57 -8.78
N ARG A 414 21.65 -15.82 -9.88
CA ARG A 414 20.90 -14.55 -9.99
C ARG A 414 19.41 -14.79 -9.83
N ASP A 415 18.86 -15.74 -10.60
CA ASP A 415 17.42 -16.04 -10.61
C ASP A 415 17.00 -16.67 -9.27
N ALA A 416 17.86 -17.51 -8.67
CA ALA A 416 17.64 -18.05 -7.32
C ALA A 416 17.60 -16.94 -6.26
N MET A 417 18.39 -15.87 -6.41
CA MET A 417 18.36 -14.75 -5.48
C MET A 417 17.07 -13.93 -5.60
N ASP A 418 16.57 -13.72 -6.82
CA ASP A 418 15.25 -13.12 -7.06
C ASP A 418 14.15 -13.95 -6.39
N ASP A 419 14.17 -15.27 -6.64
CA ASP A 419 13.23 -16.21 -6.05
C ASP A 419 13.27 -16.20 -4.51
N VAL A 420 14.46 -16.20 -3.89
CA VAL A 420 14.60 -16.12 -2.42
C VAL A 420 13.94 -14.86 -1.86
N ILE A 421 14.23 -13.70 -2.45
CA ILE A 421 13.72 -12.42 -1.95
C ILE A 421 12.21 -12.30 -2.22
N GLY A 422 11.76 -12.66 -3.42
CA GLY A 422 10.34 -12.63 -3.79
C GLY A 422 9.51 -13.60 -2.96
N ASP A 423 10.00 -14.82 -2.73
CA ASP A 423 9.28 -15.84 -1.97
C ASP A 423 9.15 -15.47 -0.50
N TYR A 424 10.25 -15.08 0.15
CA TYR A 424 10.27 -14.77 1.57
C TYR A 424 9.41 -13.53 1.88
N ASN A 425 9.49 -12.49 1.05
CA ASN A 425 8.88 -11.20 1.37
C ASN A 425 7.46 -11.01 0.83
N ILE A 426 7.15 -11.61 -0.33
CA ILE A 426 5.92 -11.29 -1.07
C ILE A 426 5.08 -12.54 -1.33
N ILE A 427 5.62 -13.54 -2.03
CA ILE A 427 4.83 -14.64 -2.58
C ILE A 427 4.30 -15.56 -1.48
N CYS A 428 5.17 -16.04 -0.59
CA CYS A 428 4.76 -17.00 0.44
C CYS A 428 3.88 -16.40 1.54
N PRO A 429 4.12 -15.18 2.05
CA PRO A 429 3.18 -14.51 2.95
C PRO A 429 1.80 -14.31 2.31
N THR A 430 1.75 -13.90 1.05
CA THR A 430 0.50 -13.64 0.32
C THR A 430 -0.29 -14.93 0.06
N LEU A 431 0.39 -16.02 -0.30
CA LEU A 431 -0.23 -17.34 -0.43
C LEU A 431 -0.73 -17.87 0.91
N GLU A 432 0.00 -17.67 2.01
CA GLU A 432 -0.43 -18.11 3.33
C GLU A 432 -1.67 -17.35 3.79
N PHE A 433 -1.72 -16.02 3.59
CA PHE A 433 -2.92 -15.22 3.82
C PHE A 433 -4.12 -15.78 3.05
N ALA A 434 -3.97 -15.99 1.74
CA ALA A 434 -5.01 -16.51 0.87
C ALA A 434 -5.49 -17.91 1.30
N LYS A 435 -4.57 -18.78 1.73
CA LYS A 435 -4.84 -20.14 2.21
C LYS A 435 -5.58 -20.16 3.54
N LYS A 436 -5.17 -19.35 4.52
CA LYS A 436 -5.86 -19.22 5.82
C LYS A 436 -7.26 -18.66 5.63
N PHE A 437 -7.39 -17.60 4.82
CA PHE A 437 -8.67 -16.99 4.50
C PHE A 437 -9.61 -17.98 3.78
N ALA A 438 -9.12 -18.70 2.77
CA ALA A 438 -9.91 -19.72 2.06
C ALA A 438 -10.25 -20.94 2.94
N GLY A 439 -9.36 -21.33 3.86
CA GLY A 439 -9.56 -22.45 4.79
C GLY A 439 -10.73 -22.26 5.75
N LEU A 440 -11.10 -21.00 6.03
CA LEU A 440 -12.27 -20.64 6.83
C LEU A 440 -13.56 -20.46 6.00
N GLY A 441 -13.53 -20.86 4.72
CA GLY A 441 -14.71 -20.92 3.85
C GLY A 441 -15.01 -19.63 3.08
N HIS A 442 -14.12 -18.64 3.11
CA HIS A 442 -14.29 -17.39 2.37
C HIS A 442 -13.89 -17.53 0.90
N LYS A 443 -14.56 -16.77 0.03
CA LYS A 443 -14.31 -16.86 -1.42
C LYS A 443 -13.03 -16.09 -1.77
N THR A 444 -12.04 -16.84 -2.22
CA THR A 444 -10.73 -16.34 -2.66
C THR A 444 -10.53 -16.64 -4.13
N PHE A 445 -9.93 -15.70 -4.86
CA PHE A 445 -9.43 -15.89 -6.22
C PHE A 445 -7.97 -15.50 -6.26
N PHE A 446 -7.13 -16.30 -6.92
CA PHE A 446 -5.70 -16.04 -6.98
C PHE A 446 -5.21 -15.87 -8.43
N TYR A 447 -4.37 -14.89 -8.70
CA TYR A 447 -3.64 -14.75 -9.98
C TYR A 447 -2.14 -14.84 -9.80
N PHE A 448 -1.47 -15.21 -10.89
CA PHE A 448 -0.02 -15.08 -11.07
C PHE A 448 0.24 -14.26 -12.33
N PHE A 449 0.85 -13.09 -12.20
CA PHE A 449 1.11 -12.19 -13.32
C PHE A 449 2.50 -12.44 -13.90
N GLU A 450 2.55 -12.79 -15.19
CA GLU A 450 3.74 -13.32 -15.86
C GLU A 450 4.13 -12.52 -17.11
N HIS A 451 3.47 -11.38 -17.35
CA HIS A 451 3.73 -10.57 -18.53
C HIS A 451 4.78 -9.49 -18.26
N ARG A 452 5.94 -9.60 -18.93
CA ARG A 452 6.92 -8.52 -18.97
C ARG A 452 6.48 -7.47 -19.98
N SER A 453 6.23 -6.26 -19.48
CA SER A 453 5.79 -5.14 -20.31
C SER A 453 6.82 -4.78 -21.39
N SER A 454 6.36 -4.53 -22.61
CA SER A 454 7.17 -4.01 -23.73
C SER A 454 7.68 -2.58 -23.49
N LYS A 455 7.19 -1.93 -22.43
CA LYS A 455 7.58 -0.58 -22.00
C LYS A 455 8.42 -0.56 -20.73
N LEU A 456 8.74 -1.72 -20.18
CA LEU A 456 9.58 -1.82 -19.00
C LEU A 456 10.99 -1.31 -19.33
N PRO A 457 11.47 -0.23 -18.69
CA PRO A 457 12.79 0.34 -19.01
C PRO A 457 13.94 -0.40 -18.29
N TRP A 458 13.63 -1.34 -17.40
CA TRP A 458 14.59 -2.13 -16.63
C TRP A 458 15.19 -3.27 -17.48
N PRO A 459 16.40 -3.76 -17.17
CA PRO A 459 17.05 -4.83 -17.92
C PRO A 459 16.25 -6.15 -17.90
N GLU A 460 16.53 -7.00 -18.90
CA GLU A 460 15.79 -8.26 -19.13
C GLU A 460 15.85 -9.22 -17.95
N TRP A 461 16.96 -9.25 -17.22
CA TRP A 461 17.13 -10.13 -16.07
C TRP A 461 16.12 -9.88 -14.94
N MET A 462 15.55 -8.68 -14.86
CA MET A 462 14.58 -8.33 -13.82
C MET A 462 13.16 -8.84 -14.13
N GLY A 463 12.93 -9.44 -15.29
CA GLY A 463 11.69 -10.16 -15.58
C GLY A 463 10.42 -9.32 -15.41
N VAL A 464 9.45 -9.87 -14.67
CA VAL A 464 8.13 -9.31 -14.35
C VAL A 464 8.15 -8.79 -12.91
N MET A 465 8.73 -7.60 -12.78
CA MET A 465 9.05 -6.96 -11.51
C MET A 465 7.83 -6.65 -10.63
N HIS A 466 8.09 -6.47 -9.34
CA HIS A 466 7.17 -5.91 -8.34
C HIS A 466 6.48 -4.61 -8.82
N GLY A 467 5.16 -4.53 -8.70
CA GLY A 467 4.34 -3.35 -9.04
C GLY A 467 4.08 -3.09 -10.53
N TYR A 468 4.65 -3.87 -11.45
CA TYR A 468 4.47 -3.64 -12.89
C TYR A 468 3.18 -4.21 -13.49
N GLU A 469 2.36 -4.92 -12.72
CA GLU A 469 1.00 -5.27 -13.10
C GLU A 469 0.04 -4.07 -12.96
N ILE A 470 0.41 -3.07 -12.15
CA ILE A 470 -0.43 -1.90 -11.86
C ILE A 470 -0.78 -1.13 -13.14
N GLU A 471 0.16 -0.96 -14.07
CA GLU A 471 -0.10 -0.24 -15.32
C GLU A 471 -1.21 -0.91 -16.15
N PHE A 472 -1.34 -2.24 -16.08
CA PHE A 472 -2.40 -2.99 -16.72
C PHE A 472 -3.74 -2.86 -15.99
N VAL A 473 -3.71 -2.87 -14.64
CA VAL A 473 -4.89 -2.68 -13.78
C VAL A 473 -5.48 -1.28 -13.92
N PHE A 474 -4.67 -0.25 -14.16
CA PHE A 474 -5.13 1.12 -14.34
C PHE A 474 -5.39 1.51 -15.79
N GLY A 475 -5.09 0.62 -16.75
CA GLY A 475 -5.43 0.84 -18.15
C GLY A 475 -4.43 1.66 -18.94
N LEU A 476 -3.18 1.79 -18.48
CA LEU A 476 -2.14 2.55 -19.17
C LEU A 476 -1.88 2.04 -20.61
N PRO A 477 -1.96 0.73 -20.92
CA PRO A 477 -1.90 0.23 -22.30
C PRO A 477 -2.98 0.76 -23.25
N LEU A 478 -4.06 1.37 -22.74
CA LEU A 478 -5.10 2.01 -23.55
C LEU A 478 -4.74 3.46 -23.92
N GLU A 479 -3.67 4.03 -23.34
CA GLU A 479 -3.15 5.34 -23.71
C GLU A 479 -2.39 5.24 -25.04
N ARG A 480 -3.00 5.79 -26.10
CA ARG A 480 -2.46 5.73 -27.46
C ARG A 480 -1.07 6.36 -27.58
N ARG A 481 -0.73 7.33 -26.73
CA ARG A 481 0.57 8.03 -26.79
C ARG A 481 1.76 7.20 -26.29
N VAL A 482 1.52 6.17 -25.47
CA VAL A 482 2.61 5.34 -24.89
C VAL A 482 2.99 4.17 -25.82
N ASN A 483 2.19 3.89 -26.85
CA ASN A 483 2.47 2.88 -27.90
C ASN A 483 2.72 1.45 -27.37
N TYR A 484 1.93 0.97 -26.40
CA TYR A 484 1.91 -0.45 -26.01
C TYR A 484 1.49 -1.36 -27.18
N THR A 485 1.83 -2.63 -27.10
CA THR A 485 1.42 -3.61 -28.12
C THR A 485 -0.08 -3.87 -28.07
N LYS A 486 -0.65 -4.38 -29.17
CA LYS A 486 -2.08 -4.72 -29.21
C LYS A 486 -2.44 -5.82 -28.21
N ALA A 487 -1.53 -6.77 -27.99
CA ALA A 487 -1.72 -7.86 -27.04
C ALA A 487 -1.78 -7.33 -25.59
N GLU A 488 -0.96 -6.35 -25.25
CA GLU A 488 -0.98 -5.67 -23.94
C GLU A 488 -2.25 -4.83 -23.74
N GLU A 489 -2.74 -4.17 -24.79
CA GLU A 489 -4.05 -3.49 -24.71
C GLU A 489 -5.18 -4.50 -24.40
N ILE A 490 -5.14 -5.70 -25.01
CA ILE A 490 -6.12 -6.78 -24.75
C ILE A 490 -5.97 -7.31 -23.32
N LEU A 491 -4.74 -7.58 -22.86
CA LEU A 491 -4.46 -8.01 -21.50
C LEU A 491 -4.99 -6.99 -20.48
N SER A 492 -4.67 -5.71 -20.67
CA SER A 492 -5.13 -4.63 -19.78
C SER A 492 -6.66 -4.53 -19.76
N ARG A 493 -7.34 -4.62 -20.91
CA ARG A 493 -8.82 -4.68 -20.95
C ARG A 493 -9.38 -5.86 -20.18
N SER A 494 -8.76 -7.04 -20.27
CA SER A 494 -9.15 -8.21 -19.50
C SER A 494 -8.97 -7.98 -18.00
N MET A 495 -7.84 -7.40 -17.57
CA MET A 495 -7.57 -7.10 -16.16
C MET A 495 -8.53 -6.05 -15.61
N LEU A 496 -8.73 -4.92 -16.32
CA LEU A 496 -9.75 -3.92 -15.97
C LEU A 496 -11.10 -4.60 -15.71
N ARG A 497 -11.50 -5.49 -16.63
CA ARG A 497 -12.75 -6.24 -16.54
C ARG A 497 -12.81 -7.18 -15.33
N TYR A 498 -11.77 -7.96 -15.09
CA TYR A 498 -11.72 -8.88 -13.95
C TYR A 498 -11.81 -8.14 -12.61
N TRP A 499 -11.01 -7.08 -12.44
CA TRP A 499 -10.99 -6.26 -11.22
C TRP A 499 -12.34 -5.60 -10.97
N ALA A 500 -12.91 -4.95 -11.99
CA ALA A 500 -14.21 -4.30 -11.84
C ALA A 500 -15.36 -5.28 -11.66
N THR A 501 -15.31 -6.45 -12.32
CA THR A 501 -16.36 -7.49 -12.17
C THR A 501 -16.32 -8.11 -10.78
N PHE A 502 -15.13 -8.37 -10.25
CA PHE A 502 -14.95 -8.77 -8.87
C PHE A 502 -15.47 -7.69 -7.91
N ALA A 503 -15.13 -6.43 -8.13
CA ALA A 503 -15.60 -5.34 -7.30
C ALA A 503 -17.14 -5.23 -7.29
N LYS A 504 -17.80 -5.47 -8.43
CA LYS A 504 -19.26 -5.45 -8.57
C LYS A 504 -19.94 -6.66 -7.92
N THR A 505 -19.40 -7.86 -8.13
CA THR A 505 -20.15 -9.11 -7.90
C THR A 505 -19.55 -10.04 -6.84
N GLY A 506 -18.29 -9.85 -6.46
CA GLY A 506 -17.54 -10.77 -5.59
C GLY A 506 -16.96 -11.98 -6.31
N THR A 507 -16.95 -11.97 -7.64
CA THR A 507 -16.28 -12.95 -8.49
C THR A 507 -15.71 -12.24 -9.72
N PRO A 508 -14.49 -12.55 -10.18
CA PRO A 508 -13.97 -12.01 -11.44
C PRO A 508 -14.69 -12.61 -12.66
N ASN A 509 -15.41 -13.73 -12.47
CA ASN A 509 -16.22 -14.36 -13.51
C ASN A 509 -17.52 -13.58 -13.76
N GLY A 510 -17.52 -12.74 -14.79
CA GLY A 510 -18.72 -12.14 -15.37
C GLY A 510 -19.21 -12.94 -16.58
N THR A 511 -19.52 -12.26 -17.68
CA THR A 511 -19.54 -12.89 -19.01
C THR A 511 -18.18 -13.52 -19.28
N LEU A 512 -18.14 -14.81 -19.67
CA LEU A 512 -16.90 -15.55 -19.90
C LEU A 512 -15.93 -14.75 -20.79
N ILE A 513 -14.72 -14.48 -20.29
CA ILE A 513 -13.64 -13.87 -21.05
C ILE A 513 -12.88 -15.02 -21.72
N ASN A 514 -12.91 -15.08 -23.06
CA ASN A 514 -12.27 -16.13 -23.86
C ASN A 514 -12.64 -17.58 -23.49
N GLY A 515 -13.78 -17.79 -22.81
CA GLY A 515 -14.23 -19.13 -22.38
C GLY A 515 -13.58 -19.66 -21.09
N THR A 516 -12.57 -18.98 -20.54
CA THR A 516 -11.89 -19.40 -19.30
C THR A 516 -12.63 -18.89 -18.07
N ARG A 517 -12.96 -19.81 -17.15
CA ARG A 517 -13.55 -19.48 -15.85
C ARG A 517 -12.46 -19.46 -14.79
N TRP A 518 -12.26 -18.32 -14.15
CA TRP A 518 -11.35 -18.15 -13.03
C TRP A 518 -11.79 -19.04 -11.85
N PRO A 519 -10.99 -20.03 -11.45
CA PRO A 519 -11.36 -20.96 -10.38
C PRO A 519 -11.34 -20.25 -9.01
N VAL A 520 -12.18 -20.74 -8.09
CA VAL A 520 -12.07 -20.36 -6.68
C VAL A 520 -10.82 -21.03 -6.12
N PHE A 521 -9.99 -20.23 -5.43
CA PHE A 521 -8.85 -20.72 -4.68
C PHE A 521 -9.35 -21.35 -3.37
N THR A 522 -8.99 -22.61 -3.13
CA THR A 522 -9.27 -23.32 -1.87
C THR A 522 -7.96 -23.68 -1.19
N SER A 523 -8.00 -23.92 0.13
CA SER A 523 -6.83 -24.32 0.91
C SER A 523 -6.19 -25.64 0.41
N THR A 524 -6.97 -26.50 -0.24
CA THR A 524 -6.54 -27.81 -0.78
C THR A 524 -6.02 -27.73 -2.21
N ASP A 525 -6.82 -27.18 -3.13
CA ASP A 525 -6.53 -27.20 -4.57
C ASP A 525 -5.56 -26.08 -4.95
N GLN A 526 -5.65 -24.94 -4.26
CA GLN A 526 -4.82 -23.75 -4.48
C GLN A 526 -4.72 -23.38 -5.96
N LYS A 527 -5.85 -23.44 -6.67
CA LYS A 527 -5.94 -23.10 -8.08
C LYS A 527 -5.76 -21.59 -8.27
N TYR A 528 -4.97 -21.21 -9.25
CA TYR A 528 -4.75 -19.82 -9.65
C TYR A 528 -4.81 -19.68 -11.16
N LEU A 529 -5.04 -18.44 -11.63
CA LEU A 529 -5.08 -18.09 -13.04
C LEU A 529 -3.79 -17.35 -13.43
N THR A 530 -3.14 -17.74 -14.52
CA THR A 530 -2.03 -16.97 -15.08
C THR A 530 -2.55 -15.77 -15.89
N LEU A 531 -1.90 -14.63 -15.71
CA LEU A 531 -2.19 -13.40 -16.44
C LEU A 531 -0.99 -13.05 -17.32
N ASN A 532 -1.18 -13.26 -18.63
CA ASN A 532 -0.20 -13.00 -19.67
C ASN A 532 -0.92 -12.57 -20.97
N THR A 533 -0.18 -12.08 -21.98
CA THR A 533 -0.73 -11.83 -23.32
C THR A 533 -1.07 -13.11 -24.09
N ASN A 534 -0.49 -14.23 -23.69
CA ASN A 534 -0.87 -15.56 -24.16
C ASN A 534 -2.18 -16.03 -23.51
N THR A 535 -2.69 -17.20 -23.90
CA THR A 535 -3.89 -17.79 -23.28
C THR A 535 -3.67 -18.00 -21.78
N SER A 536 -4.57 -17.48 -20.94
CA SER A 536 -4.55 -17.74 -19.49
C SER A 536 -4.70 -19.23 -19.18
N GLU A 537 -3.85 -19.72 -18.28
CA GLU A 537 -3.81 -21.10 -17.82
C GLU A 537 -4.31 -21.21 -16.38
N ILE A 538 -4.86 -22.37 -16.03
CA ILE A 538 -5.24 -22.70 -14.65
C ILE A 538 -4.23 -23.69 -14.11
N LEU A 539 -3.45 -23.23 -13.14
CA LEU A 539 -2.42 -24.03 -12.47
C LEU A 539 -2.79 -24.18 -10.98
N THR A 540 -2.03 -25.00 -10.27
CA THR A 540 -2.29 -25.31 -8.85
C THR A 540 -1.02 -25.18 -8.03
N LYS A 541 -1.15 -24.82 -6.75
CA LYS A 541 -0.07 -24.91 -5.75
C LYS A 541 1.19 -24.13 -6.15
N LEU A 542 1.01 -22.86 -6.51
CA LEU A 542 2.09 -21.92 -6.82
C LEU A 542 3.17 -21.98 -5.72
N ARG A 543 4.43 -22.23 -6.10
CA ARG A 543 5.60 -22.25 -5.21
C ARG A 543 5.42 -23.05 -3.91
N ALA A 544 4.62 -24.14 -3.95
CA ALA A 544 4.24 -24.83 -2.72
C ALA A 544 5.41 -25.46 -1.95
N GLN A 545 6.49 -25.86 -2.62
CA GLN A 545 7.70 -26.37 -1.96
C GLN A 545 8.45 -25.25 -1.24
N GLN A 546 8.69 -24.13 -1.93
CA GLN A 546 9.36 -22.94 -1.41
C GLN A 546 8.58 -22.35 -0.22
N CYS A 547 7.26 -22.23 -0.33
CA CYS A 547 6.46 -21.70 0.77
C CYS A 547 6.32 -22.67 1.94
N ARG A 548 6.42 -23.99 1.71
CA ARG A 548 6.56 -24.95 2.83
C ARG A 548 7.89 -24.78 3.55
N PHE A 549 8.96 -24.48 2.82
CA PHE A 549 10.26 -24.15 3.40
C PHE A 549 10.15 -22.88 4.26
N TRP A 550 9.71 -21.76 3.70
CA TRP A 550 9.63 -20.47 4.42
C TRP A 550 8.63 -20.43 5.56
N ASN A 551 7.43 -21.01 5.40
CA ASN A 551 6.39 -20.91 6.41
C ASN A 551 6.49 -21.99 7.50
N GLY A 552 7.33 -23.03 7.31
CA GLY A 552 7.33 -24.20 8.18
C GLY A 552 8.70 -24.72 8.61
N PHE A 553 9.66 -24.79 7.70
CA PHE A 553 11.00 -25.32 8.01
C PHE A 553 11.95 -24.24 8.50
N PHE A 554 12.09 -23.15 7.73
CA PHE A 554 13.03 -22.08 8.02
C PHE A 554 12.82 -21.42 9.40
N PRO A 555 11.59 -21.15 9.88
CA PRO A 555 11.37 -20.60 11.21
C PRO A 555 11.89 -21.53 12.32
N LYS A 556 11.79 -22.85 12.14
CA LYS A 556 12.35 -23.82 13.10
C LYS A 556 13.88 -23.86 13.07
N VAL A 557 14.49 -23.63 11.91
CA VAL A 557 15.95 -23.49 11.81
C VAL A 557 16.39 -22.26 12.59
N LEU A 558 15.70 -21.12 12.44
CA LEU A 558 15.99 -19.92 13.22
C LEU A 558 15.82 -20.16 14.73
N GLU A 559 14.73 -20.82 15.15
CA GLU A 559 14.51 -21.17 16.56
C GLU A 559 15.62 -22.07 17.14
N LEU A 560 16.03 -23.11 16.41
CA LEU A 560 17.06 -24.05 16.86
C LEU A 560 18.48 -23.49 16.81
N THR A 561 18.71 -22.45 16.00
CA THR A 561 20.04 -21.82 15.83
C THR A 561 20.13 -20.44 16.45
N GLY A 562 19.04 -19.97 17.06
CA GLY A 562 18.96 -18.70 17.77
C GLY A 562 20.00 -18.64 18.88
N ASN A 563 20.61 -17.46 19.04
CA ASN A 563 21.70 -17.26 19.97
C ASN A 563 21.15 -17.44 21.41
N ILE A 564 21.75 -18.34 22.19
CA ILE A 564 21.28 -18.72 23.54
C ILE A 564 21.12 -17.46 24.44
N ASP A 565 21.94 -16.44 24.24
CA ASP A 565 21.90 -15.16 24.99
C ASP A 565 20.62 -14.33 24.76
N GLU A 566 19.95 -14.50 23.62
CA GLU A 566 18.67 -13.85 23.32
C GLU A 566 17.50 -14.63 23.89
N ALA A 567 17.49 -15.95 23.69
CA ALA A 567 16.54 -16.84 24.36
C ALA A 567 16.62 -16.72 25.90
N GLU A 568 17.82 -16.53 26.45
CA GLU A 568 18.02 -16.28 27.88
C GLU A 568 17.50 -14.90 28.30
N ARG A 569 17.63 -13.87 27.46
CA ARG A 569 17.04 -12.54 27.72
C ARG A 569 15.52 -12.58 27.67
N GLU A 570 14.94 -13.24 26.69
CA GLU A 570 13.49 -13.42 26.57
C GLU A 570 12.94 -14.26 27.72
N TRP A 571 13.64 -15.33 28.10
CA TRP A 571 13.30 -16.12 29.27
C TRP A 571 13.36 -15.29 30.55
N LYS A 572 14.40 -14.47 30.76
CA LYS A 572 14.51 -13.54 31.90
C LYS A 572 13.36 -12.54 31.93
N ALA A 573 12.99 -11.98 30.78
CA ALA A 573 11.87 -11.05 30.65
C ALA A 573 10.52 -11.75 30.92
N GLY A 574 10.31 -12.95 30.38
CA GLY A 574 9.14 -13.79 30.63
C GLY A 574 9.01 -14.18 32.10
N PHE A 575 10.13 -14.56 32.72
CA PHE A 575 10.22 -14.87 34.14
C PHE A 575 9.87 -13.65 35.01
N GLN A 576 10.36 -12.45 34.67
CA GLN A 576 9.98 -11.23 35.39
C GLN A 576 8.50 -10.90 35.25
N ARG A 577 7.91 -11.03 34.05
CA ARG A 577 6.46 -10.86 33.84
C ARG A 577 5.66 -11.85 34.67
N TRP A 578 6.05 -13.13 34.66
CA TRP A 578 5.41 -14.16 35.46
C TRP A 578 5.55 -13.87 36.96
N ASN A 579 6.72 -13.43 37.42
CA ASN A 579 6.96 -13.12 38.84
C ASN A 579 6.13 -11.91 39.32
N ASN A 580 5.98 -10.88 38.48
CA ASN A 580 5.10 -9.74 38.77
C ASN A 580 3.64 -10.19 38.81
N TYR A 581 3.19 -10.97 37.83
CA TYR A 581 1.85 -11.55 37.82
C TYR A 581 1.58 -12.41 39.06
N MET A 582 2.54 -13.24 39.48
CA MET A 582 2.42 -14.06 40.69
C MET A 582 2.36 -13.21 41.97
N SER A 583 3.06 -12.08 42.00
CA SER A 583 2.99 -11.13 43.11
C SER A 583 1.61 -10.46 43.18
N ASP A 584 1.07 -10.04 42.04
CA ASP A 584 -0.29 -9.47 41.96
C ASP A 584 -1.35 -10.50 42.32
N TRP A 585 -1.23 -11.73 41.80
CA TRP A 585 -2.11 -12.84 42.14
C TRP A 585 -2.07 -13.13 43.65
N LYS A 586 -0.88 -13.15 44.26
CA LYS A 586 -0.72 -13.35 45.71
C LYS A 586 -1.38 -12.22 46.51
N ASN A 587 -1.26 -10.97 46.06
CA ASN A 587 -1.92 -9.83 46.70
C ASN A 587 -3.44 -9.95 46.61
N GLN A 588 -3.98 -10.31 45.45
CA GLN A 588 -5.41 -10.55 45.26
C GLN A 588 -5.91 -11.73 46.11
N PHE A 589 -5.14 -12.81 46.20
CA PHE A 589 -5.47 -13.97 47.02
C PHE A 589 -5.49 -13.64 48.52
N ASN A 590 -4.53 -12.83 48.99
CA ASN A 590 -4.48 -12.36 50.38
C ASN A 590 -5.65 -11.40 50.71
N ASP A 591 -6.01 -10.52 49.77
CA ASP A 591 -7.19 -9.65 49.94
C ASP A 591 -8.49 -10.48 49.97
N TYR A 592 -8.62 -11.50 49.12
CA TYR A 592 -9.76 -12.42 49.15
C TYR A 592 -9.87 -13.19 50.47
N THR A 593 -8.75 -13.73 50.97
CA THR A 593 -8.73 -14.50 52.23
C THR A 593 -9.01 -13.62 53.45
N SER A 594 -8.42 -12.43 53.53
CA SER A 594 -8.69 -11.48 54.62
C SER A 594 -10.13 -10.97 54.65
N LYS A 595 -10.77 -10.81 53.48
CA LYS A 595 -12.20 -10.49 53.38
C LYS A 595 -13.09 -11.65 53.82
N LYS A 596 -12.67 -12.89 53.57
CA LYS A 596 -13.39 -14.09 54.02
C LYS A 596 -13.35 -14.26 55.54
N GLU A 597 -12.23 -13.92 56.18
CA GLU A 597 -12.09 -13.93 57.65
C GLU A 597 -12.87 -12.82 58.35
N ARG A 598 -13.19 -11.72 57.67
CA ARG A 598 -14.05 -10.64 58.21
C ARG A 598 -15.55 -10.91 58.07
N CYS A 599 -15.93 -11.94 57.31
CA CYS A 599 -17.32 -12.35 57.08
C CYS A 599 -17.70 -13.65 57.82
N ALA A 600 -16.77 -14.23 58.57
CA ALA A 600 -16.99 -15.33 59.52
C ALA A 600 -16.92 -14.77 60.94
#